data_AF-A0A355BEA0-F1
#
_entry.id   AF-A0A355BEA0-F1
#
_cell.length_a   1.000
_cell.length_b   1.000
_cell.length_c   1.000
_cell.angle_alpha   90.00
_cell.angle_beta   90.00
_cell.angle_gamma   90.00
#
_symmetry.space_group_name_H-M   'P 1'
#
loop_
_entity.id
_entity.type
_entity.pdbx_description
1 polymer ?
#
loop_
_entity_poly.entity_id
_entity_poly.type
_entity_poly.pdbx_seq_one_letter_code
_entity_poly.pdbx_strand_id
1 'polypeptide(L)' 'FFNPLVLFITFEYISPHFFTKFIAYKVAHSNMSLENAQKYFSLSNYIYINTFATLSNGIVIGAMVSFILKSKKE' A
#
# COMPACT_ATOMS: atom_id res chain seq x y z
N PHE A 1 -5.74 -9.72 -0.01
CA PHE A 1 -6.04 -9.89 -1.45
C PHE A 1 -5.39 -8.73 -2.23
N PHE A 2 -4.04 -8.63 -2.18
CA PHE A 2 -3.28 -7.54 -2.83
C PHE A 2 -2.18 -8.17 -3.68
N ASN A 3 -2.57 -8.69 -4.83
CA ASN A 3 -1.64 -9.22 -5.83
C ASN A 3 -1.19 -8.06 -6.73
N PRO A 4 0.13 -7.84 -6.94
CA PRO A 4 0.63 -6.83 -7.87
C PRO A 4 -0.01 -6.90 -9.25
N LEU A 5 -0.36 -8.10 -9.74
CA LEU A 5 -1.07 -8.28 -11.02
C LEU A 5 -2.49 -7.71 -10.98
N VAL A 6 -3.22 -7.88 -9.87
CA VAL A 6 -4.57 -7.32 -9.71
C VAL A 6 -4.49 -5.79 -9.62
N LEU A 7 -3.51 -5.26 -8.89
CA LEU A 7 -3.27 -3.82 -8.80
C LEU A 7 -2.92 -3.24 -10.17
N PHE A 8 -2.05 -3.92 -10.92
CA PHE A 8 -1.70 -3.54 -12.28
C PHE A 8 -2.93 -3.51 -13.19
N ILE A 9 -3.72 -4.59 -13.24
CA ILE A 9 -4.93 -4.61 -14.07
C ILE A 9 -5.93 -3.52 -13.65
N THR A 10 -6.10 -3.30 -12.35
CA THR A 10 -7.03 -2.29 -11.82
C THR A 10 -6.63 -0.89 -12.24
N PHE A 11 -5.37 -0.54 -12.08
CA PHE A 11 -4.91 0.82 -12.34
C PHE A 11 -4.53 1.07 -13.80
N GLU A 12 -4.27 0.03 -14.59
CA GLU A 12 -3.97 0.17 -16.01
C GLU A 12 -5.24 0.09 -16.88
N TYR A 13 -6.16 -0.84 -16.57
CA TYR A 13 -7.32 -1.13 -17.42
C TYR A 13 -8.66 -0.68 -16.83
N ILE A 14 -8.87 -0.82 -15.51
CA ILE A 14 -10.17 -0.48 -14.90
C ILE A 14 -10.26 1.01 -14.57
N SER A 15 -9.18 1.60 -14.06
CA SER A 15 -9.13 2.99 -13.58
C SER A 15 -7.80 3.67 -13.96
N PRO A 16 -7.54 3.88 -15.27
CA PRO A 16 -6.27 4.45 -15.78
C PRO A 16 -5.95 5.85 -15.24
N HIS A 17 -6.97 6.61 -14.87
CA HIS A 17 -6.81 7.99 -14.38
C HIS A 17 -6.83 8.12 -12.86
N PHE A 18 -6.81 7.00 -12.13
CA PHE A 18 -6.88 7.03 -10.67
C PHE A 18 -5.77 7.89 -10.05
N PHE A 19 -4.50 7.58 -10.35
CA PHE A 19 -3.37 8.29 -9.78
C PHE A 19 -3.36 9.76 -10.18
N THR A 20 -3.66 10.08 -11.44
CA THR A 20 -3.73 11.47 -11.92
C THR A 20 -4.78 12.29 -11.17
N LYS A 21 -6.01 11.77 -11.02
CA LYS A 21 -7.09 12.45 -10.29
C LYS A 21 -6.77 12.57 -8.81
N PHE A 22 -6.19 11.52 -8.23
CA PHE A 22 -5.81 11.48 -6.83
C PHE A 22 -4.69 12.47 -6.50
N ILE A 23 -3.67 12.56 -7.35
CA ILE A 23 -2.60 13.55 -7.24
C ILE A 23 -3.18 14.96 -7.34
N ALA A 24 -4.01 15.24 -8.35
CA ALA A 24 -4.65 16.56 -8.51
C ALA A 24 -5.45 16.95 -7.27
N TYR A 25 -6.20 16.00 -6.70
CA TYR A 25 -6.94 16.20 -5.45
C TYR A 25 -6.00 16.50 -4.27
N LYS A 26 -4.91 15.74 -4.10
CA LYS A 26 -3.94 15.93 -3.02
C LYS A 26 -3.20 17.26 -3.14
N VAL A 27 -2.78 17.65 -4.34
CA VAL A 27 -2.13 18.94 -4.57
C VAL A 27 -3.08 20.09 -4.22
N ALA A 28 -4.35 19.98 -4.62
CA ALA A 28 -5.37 21.00 -4.33
C ALA A 28 -5.75 21.12 -2.84
N HIS A 29 -5.71 20.03 -2.07
CA HIS A 29 -6.26 20.01 -0.70
C HIS A 29 -5.21 19.81 0.42
N SER A 30 -3.98 19.40 0.09
CA SER A 30 -2.96 19.05 1.10
C SER A 30 -1.64 19.82 0.98
N ASN A 31 -1.61 20.92 0.20
CA ASN A 31 -0.42 21.76 -0.02
C ASN A 31 0.83 20.98 -0.45
N MET A 32 0.65 19.80 -1.03
CA MET A 32 1.76 18.98 -1.54
C MET A 32 2.15 19.49 -2.92
N SER A 33 3.45 19.69 -3.17
CA SER A 33 3.91 20.05 -4.52
C SER A 33 3.59 18.93 -5.51
N LEU A 34 3.31 19.31 -6.77
CA LEU A 34 2.96 18.36 -7.83
C LEU A 34 4.05 17.30 -8.02
N GLU A 35 5.31 17.71 -8.00
CA GLU A 35 6.47 16.83 -8.14
C GLU A 35 6.54 15.78 -7.01
N ASN A 36 6.36 16.21 -5.76
CA ASN A 36 6.36 15.30 -4.61
C ASN A 36 5.16 14.35 -4.66
N ALA A 37 4.00 14.85 -5.06
CA ALA A 37 2.79 14.03 -5.18
C ALA A 37 2.93 12.96 -6.29
N GLN A 38 3.51 13.30 -7.44
CA GLN A 38 3.75 12.33 -8.52
C GLN A 38 4.77 11.25 -8.13
N LYS A 39 5.82 11.63 -7.41
CA LYS A 39 6.82 10.68 -6.92
C LYS A 39 6.23 9.72 -5.88
N TYR A 40 5.39 10.24 -4.99
CA TYR A 40 4.81 9.47 -3.89
C TYR A 40 3.61 8.61 -4.33
N PHE A 41 2.73 9.13 -5.18
CA PHE A 41 1.51 8.44 -5.62
C PHE A 41 1.67 7.87 -7.03
N SER A 42 2.46 6.80 -7.13
CA SER A 42 2.62 6.01 -8.36
C SER A 42 2.27 4.54 -8.13
N LEU A 43 1.87 3.84 -9.19
CA LEU A 43 1.57 2.40 -9.14
C LEU A 43 2.73 1.60 -8.56
N SER A 44 3.95 1.87 -9.03
CA SER A 44 5.16 1.20 -8.55
C SER A 44 5.35 1.40 -7.05
N ASN A 45 5.29 2.65 -6.57
CA ASN A 45 5.43 2.92 -5.14
C ASN A 45 4.31 2.26 -4.30
N TYR A 46 3.09 2.26 -4.84
CA TYR A 46 1.95 1.61 -4.17
C TYR A 46 2.17 0.09 -4.03
N ILE A 47 2.67 -0.58 -5.08
CA ILE A 47 3.02 -2.00 -5.04
C ILE A 47 4.14 -2.25 -4.02
N TYR A 48 5.21 -1.45 -4.03
CA TYR A 48 6.32 -1.60 -3.08
C TYR A 48 5.84 -1.48 -1.63
N ILE A 49 5.15 -0.40 -1.27
CA ILE A 49 4.68 -0.16 0.10
C ILE A 49 3.71 -1.27 0.53
N ASN A 50 2.76 -1.67 -0.32
CA ASN A 50 1.81 -2.74 0.02
C ASN A 50 2.50 -4.08 0.25
N THR A 51 3.51 -4.41 -0.56
CA THR A 51 4.26 -5.67 -0.43
C THR A 51 4.98 -5.73 0.91
N PHE A 52 5.73 -4.68 1.26
CA PHE A 52 6.42 -4.61 2.54
C PHE A 52 5.44 -4.56 3.72
N ALA A 53 4.38 -3.76 3.64
CA ALA A 53 3.36 -3.70 4.69
C ALA A 53 2.70 -5.07 4.95
N THR A 54 2.44 -5.84 3.89
CA THR A 54 1.88 -7.19 4.00
C THR A 54 2.85 -8.15 4.68
N LEU A 55 4.12 -8.14 4.26
CA LEU A 55 5.16 -8.98 4.85
C LEU A 55 5.38 -8.64 6.34
N SER A 56 5.52 -7.35 6.65
CA SER A 56 5.69 -6.87 8.03
C SER A 56 4.50 -7.26 8.92
N ASN A 57 3.27 -7.09 8.44
CA ASN A 57 2.08 -7.51 9.19
C ASN A 57 2.06 -9.02 9.46
N GLY A 58 2.46 -9.84 8.49
CA GLY A 58 2.57 -11.28 8.69
C GLY A 58 3.51 -11.66 9.84
N ILE A 59 4.66 -10.99 9.92
CA ILE A 59 5.63 -11.19 11.02
C ILE A 59 5.03 -10.76 12.36
N VAL A 60 4.39 -9.59 12.42
CA VAL A 60 3.79 -9.06 13.66
C VAL A 60 2.69 -9.98 14.18
N ILE A 61 1.77 -10.42 13.31
CA ILE A 61 0.70 -11.37 13.67
C ILE A 61 1.31 -12.71 14.11
N GLY A 62 2.30 -13.21 13.38
CA GLY A 62 2.99 -14.45 13.75
C GLY A 62 3.67 -14.38 15.12
N ALA A 63 4.33 -13.26 15.42
CA ALA A 63 4.95 -13.02 16.72
C ALA A 63 3.90 -12.92 17.83
N MET A 64 2.79 -12.23 17.59
CA MET A 64 1.68 -12.09 18.53
C MET A 64 1.07 -13.45 18.86
N VAL A 65 0.75 -14.26 17.85
CA VAL A 65 0.22 -15.61 18.03
C VAL A 65 1.21 -16.50 18.76
N SER A 66 2.49 -16.44 18.40
CA SER A 66 3.55 -17.22 19.06
C SER A 66 3.69 -16.86 20.54
N PHE A 67 3.59 -15.57 20.89
CA PHE A 67 3.62 -15.11 22.26
C PHE A 67 2.44 -15.66 23.09
N ILE A 68 1.22 -15.59 22.54
CA ILE A 68 0.01 -16.14 23.18
C ILE A 68 0.10 -17.66 23.37
N LEU A 69 0.60 -18.38 22.35
CA LEU A 69 0.76 -19.84 22.44
C LEU A 69 1.83 -20.24 23.45
N LYS A 70 2.93 -19.48 23.55
CA LYS A 70 3.97 -19.69 24.56
C LYS A 70 3.43 -19.50 25.97
N SER A 71 2.58 -18.50 26.21
CA SER A 71 2.00 -18.22 27.54
C SER A 71 0.94 -19.25 27.99
N LYS A 72 0.51 -20.16 27.11
CA LYS A 72 -0.50 -21.20 27.41
C LYS A 72 0.09 -22.56 27.73
N LYS A 73 1.41 -22.73 27.53
CA LYS A 73 2.12 -24.02 27.70
C LYS A 73 2.91 -24.10 29.02
N GLU A 74 2.61 -23.21 29.96
CA GLU A 74 3.02 -23.27 31.37
C GLU A 74 1.79 -23.55 32.26
#